data_AF-A0A7R9ZMA6-F1
#
_entry.id   AF-A0A7R9ZMA6-F1
#
_cell.length_a   1.000
_cell.length_b   1.000
_cell.length_c   1.000
_cell.angle_alpha   90.00
_cell.angle_beta   90.00
_cell.angle_gamma   90.00
#
_symmetry.space_group_name_H-M   'P 1'
#
loop_
_entity.id
_entity.type
_entity.pdbx_description
1 polymer ?
#
loop_
_entity_poly.entity_id
_entity_poly.type
_entity_poly.pdbx_seq_one_letter_code
_entity_poly.pdbx_strand_id
1 'polypeptide(L)'
;PCAGAGASVSTSLAESLPGDHSLHNAKLRLRGSTTVPTLPPSGLYSGDYGARYGKFRREVIRLDYWEYDLGSNVDGELVWEDIQNTVFGAGCGVHDPDHLFHAMKTGFNAARTEHSLSASSIESIGASSERDQRLNKIVFCVGVKVTGDTHVPATELTFGALLSPSIDCRGRPAAPSMVDRNAERFHTTPNDGMSNISRPPPDNKRVVQSWNGWGILSMMDFTNPYWSTGTLALLETGEIAFIWQTPGDFFGPPSESPIVFNRIEEQDEPGWLV
;
A
#
# COMPACT_ATOMS: atom_id res chain seq x y z
N PRO A 1 -13.65 27.79 -7.09
CA PRO A 1 -14.61 27.50 -8.17
C PRO A 1 -13.87 27.11 -9.46
N CYS A 2 -13.58 25.83 -9.61
CA CYS A 2 -13.17 25.23 -10.88
C CYS A 2 -14.37 24.44 -11.39
N ALA A 3 -15.13 25.05 -12.30
CA ALA A 3 -16.15 24.38 -13.07
C ALA A 3 -15.48 23.80 -14.33
N GLY A 4 -15.70 22.52 -14.61
CA GLY A 4 -15.16 21.87 -15.79
C GLY A 4 -15.77 20.50 -16.05
N ALA A 5 -16.79 20.50 -16.91
CA ALA A 5 -17.28 19.41 -17.76
C ALA A 5 -17.70 18.08 -17.11
N GLY A 6 -19.02 17.94 -16.90
CA GLY A 6 -19.67 16.64 -16.84
C GLY A 6 -19.73 16.01 -18.23
N ALA A 7 -19.14 14.83 -18.37
CA ALA A 7 -19.39 13.91 -19.47
C ALA A 7 -20.14 12.70 -18.91
N SER A 8 -21.40 12.54 -19.31
CA SER A 8 -22.16 11.32 -19.10
C SER A 8 -21.64 10.25 -20.07
N VAL A 9 -20.94 9.24 -19.56
CA VAL A 9 -20.54 8.07 -20.35
C VAL A 9 -21.58 6.98 -20.15
N SER A 10 -22.37 6.73 -21.19
CA SER A 10 -23.18 5.52 -21.33
C SER A 10 -22.26 4.33 -21.52
N THR A 11 -22.26 3.40 -20.57
CA THR A 11 -21.65 2.07 -20.74
C THR A 11 -22.53 1.21 -21.64
N SER A 12 -22.14 1.08 -22.92
CA SER A 12 -22.66 0.03 -23.82
C SER A 12 -21.60 -1.04 -24.05
N LEU A 13 -22.03 -2.28 -23.87
CA LEU A 13 -21.50 -3.56 -24.34
C LEU A 13 -20.16 -3.56 -25.12
N ALA A 14 -19.21 -4.33 -24.58
CA ALA A 14 -17.93 -4.66 -25.18
C ALA A 14 -18.08 -5.45 -26.49
N GLU A 15 -17.74 -4.82 -27.60
CA GLU A 15 -17.27 -5.50 -28.81
C GLU A 15 -15.74 -5.42 -28.83
N SER A 16 -15.08 -6.58 -28.86
CA SER A 16 -13.63 -6.71 -28.90
C SER A 16 -13.08 -6.36 -30.27
N LEU A 17 -12.25 -5.33 -30.37
CA LEU A 17 -11.42 -5.07 -31.56
C LEU A 17 -10.17 -5.96 -31.52
N PRO A 18 -9.76 -6.57 -32.64
CA PRO A 18 -8.52 -7.33 -32.73
C PRO A 18 -7.36 -6.36 -32.98
N GLY A 19 -6.49 -6.19 -31.99
CA GLY A 19 -5.26 -5.38 -32.14
C GLY A 19 -4.64 -4.84 -30.86
N ASP A 20 -5.32 -4.98 -29.71
CA ASP A 20 -4.80 -4.49 -28.44
C ASP A 20 -4.08 -5.62 -27.70
N HIS A 21 -2.77 -5.76 -27.92
CA HIS A 21 -1.91 -6.65 -27.14
C HIS A 21 -1.63 -6.04 -25.74
N SER A 22 -2.73 -5.73 -25.04
CA SER A 22 -3.00 -5.92 -23.62
C SER A 22 -1.80 -5.95 -22.66
N LEU A 23 -1.41 -4.75 -22.19
CA LEU A 23 -0.71 -4.54 -20.92
C LEU A 23 -1.53 -5.04 -19.69
N HIS A 24 -2.80 -5.42 -19.87
CA HIS A 24 -3.64 -5.95 -18.78
C HIS A 24 -3.16 -7.29 -18.20
N ASN A 25 -2.21 -7.99 -18.83
CA ASN A 25 -1.69 -9.25 -18.30
C ASN A 25 -0.63 -9.09 -17.21
N ALA A 26 -0.03 -7.92 -17.02
CA ALA A 26 1.03 -7.73 -16.02
C ALA A 26 0.49 -7.62 -14.59
N LYS A 27 -0.73 -7.09 -14.43
CA LYS A 27 -1.35 -6.84 -13.12
C LYS A 27 -2.29 -7.97 -12.74
N LEU A 28 -1.82 -8.86 -11.87
CA LEU A 28 -2.67 -9.89 -11.28
C LEU A 28 -3.16 -9.42 -9.92
N ARG A 29 -4.48 -9.26 -9.78
CA ARG A 29 -5.11 -9.15 -8.45
C ARG A 29 -5.07 -10.51 -7.80
N LEU A 30 -4.27 -10.64 -6.74
CA LEU A 30 -4.15 -11.89 -6.01
C LEU A 30 -5.41 -12.11 -5.15
N ARG A 31 -6.32 -12.95 -5.62
CA ARG A 31 -7.37 -13.54 -4.78
C ARG A 31 -6.79 -14.76 -4.07
N GLY A 32 -6.31 -14.59 -2.83
CA GLY A 32 -5.93 -15.71 -1.95
C GLY A 32 -4.59 -16.40 -2.25
N SER A 33 -3.55 -15.66 -2.65
CA SER A 33 -2.22 -16.23 -2.90
C SER A 33 -1.55 -16.76 -1.62
N THR A 34 -1.15 -18.03 -1.63
CA THR A 34 -0.50 -18.73 -0.51
C THR A 34 1.00 -18.42 -0.35
N THR A 35 1.59 -17.63 -1.24
CA THR A 35 3.05 -17.37 -1.27
C THR A 35 3.46 -16.08 -0.57
N VAL A 36 2.50 -15.23 -0.21
CA VAL A 36 2.75 -13.96 0.49
C VAL A 36 2.49 -14.14 1.99
N PRO A 37 3.36 -13.67 2.89
CA PRO A 37 3.22 -13.93 4.32
C PRO A 37 1.94 -13.28 4.87
N THR A 38 1.15 -14.06 5.61
CA THR A 38 0.27 -13.76 6.76
C THR A 38 -0.55 -12.46 6.80
N LEU A 39 -0.65 -11.68 5.73
CA LEU A 39 -1.54 -10.53 5.71
C LEU A 39 -3.00 -10.98 5.63
N PRO A 40 -3.93 -10.21 6.20
CA PRO A 40 -5.36 -10.45 6.04
C PRO A 40 -5.75 -10.50 4.55
N PRO A 41 -6.82 -11.21 4.17
CA PRO A 41 -7.23 -11.29 2.78
C PRO A 41 -7.69 -9.93 2.24
N SER A 42 -7.72 -9.80 0.91
CA SER A 42 -8.31 -8.63 0.27
C SER A 42 -9.76 -8.43 0.72
N GLY A 43 -10.22 -7.19 0.80
CA GLY A 43 -11.59 -6.89 1.22
C GLY A 43 -11.74 -5.50 1.78
N LEU A 44 -12.89 -5.24 2.42
CA LEU A 44 -13.17 -3.97 3.06
C LEU A 44 -12.64 -3.94 4.49
N TYR A 45 -12.07 -2.81 4.87
CA TYR A 45 -11.57 -2.55 6.20
C TYR A 45 -12.00 -1.16 6.66
N SER A 46 -12.33 -1.00 7.95
CA SER A 46 -12.67 0.29 8.55
C SER A 46 -11.61 0.73 9.56
N GLY A 47 -11.14 1.97 9.41
CA GLY A 47 -10.24 2.62 10.37
C GLY A 47 -10.92 3.82 11.03
N ASP A 48 -10.59 4.09 12.30
CA ASP A 48 -10.97 5.32 13.01
C ASP A 48 -9.82 6.32 12.94
N TYR A 49 -10.01 7.39 12.17
CA TYR A 49 -9.05 8.49 12.00
C TYR A 49 -9.17 9.52 13.15
N GLY A 50 -10.10 9.31 14.08
CA GLY A 50 -10.46 10.23 15.15
C GLY A 50 -11.11 11.50 14.62
N ALA A 51 -11.07 12.57 15.43
CA ALA A 51 -11.55 13.89 15.04
C ALA A 51 -10.50 14.70 14.23
N ARG A 52 -9.36 14.09 13.88
CA ARG A 52 -8.20 14.81 13.35
C ARG A 52 -8.20 14.94 11.82
N TYR A 53 -8.88 14.04 11.12
CA TYR A 53 -8.82 13.97 9.67
C TYR A 53 -10.22 13.82 9.07
N GLY A 54 -10.51 14.63 8.05
CA GLY A 54 -11.66 14.43 7.19
C GLY A 54 -13.01 14.87 7.76
N LYS A 55 -14.05 14.71 6.92
CA LYS A 55 -15.46 14.90 7.27
C LYS A 55 -16.01 13.73 8.11
N PHE A 56 -15.39 12.57 8.01
CA PHE A 56 -15.85 11.33 8.65
C PHE A 56 -14.81 10.85 9.65
N ARG A 57 -15.24 10.54 10.87
CA ARG A 57 -14.39 9.94 11.90
C ARG A 57 -13.86 8.57 11.49
N ARG A 58 -14.66 7.80 10.75
CA ARG A 58 -14.32 6.47 10.25
C ARG A 58 -14.23 6.51 8.75
N GLU A 59 -13.25 5.80 8.24
CA GLU A 59 -13.08 5.59 6.81
C GLU A 59 -13.13 4.10 6.50
N VAL A 60 -13.66 3.79 5.33
CA VAL A 60 -13.62 2.45 4.75
C VAL A 60 -12.63 2.46 3.60
N ILE A 61 -11.71 1.51 3.64
CA ILE A 61 -10.75 1.23 2.58
C ILE A 61 -11.01 -0.16 2.00
N ARG A 62 -10.68 -0.35 0.74
CA ARG A 62 -10.50 -1.67 0.14
C ARG A 62 -9.01 -1.98 0.12
N LEU A 63 -8.65 -3.10 0.73
CA LEU A 63 -7.29 -3.63 0.67
C LEU A 63 -7.18 -4.56 -0.53
N ASP A 64 -6.28 -4.24 -1.45
CA ASP A 64 -5.99 -5.05 -2.63
C ASP A 64 -4.51 -5.50 -2.64
N TYR A 65 -4.25 -6.67 -3.20
CA TYR A 65 -2.90 -7.20 -3.44
C TYR A 65 -2.62 -7.24 -4.92
N TRP A 66 -1.58 -6.53 -5.34
CA TRP A 66 -1.21 -6.43 -6.75
C TRP A 66 0.16 -7.06 -6.96
N GLU A 67 0.20 -8.08 -7.82
CA GLU A 67 1.43 -8.73 -8.26
C GLU A 67 1.73 -8.27 -9.69
N TYR A 68 3.00 -7.94 -9.91
CA TYR A 68 3.54 -7.63 -11.22
C TYR A 68 4.69 -8.57 -11.53
N ASP A 69 4.69 -9.13 -12.75
CA ASP A 69 5.82 -9.86 -13.30
C ASP A 69 6.61 -8.92 -14.20
N LEU A 70 7.84 -8.61 -13.79
CA LEU A 70 8.75 -7.73 -14.52
C LEU A 70 9.43 -8.47 -15.69
N GLY A 71 9.22 -9.77 -15.83
CA GLY A 71 9.64 -10.57 -16.98
C GLY A 71 11.09 -10.36 -17.40
N SER A 72 11.32 -10.36 -18.71
CA SER A 72 12.61 -10.01 -19.33
C SER A 72 12.75 -8.49 -19.52
N ASN A 73 13.98 -7.99 -19.70
CA ASN A 73 14.32 -6.56 -19.67
C ASN A 73 13.52 -5.63 -20.61
N VAL A 74 12.92 -6.13 -21.69
CA VAL A 74 12.24 -5.27 -22.68
C VAL A 74 10.85 -4.84 -22.20
N ASP A 75 10.13 -5.70 -21.49
CA ASP A 75 8.79 -5.39 -20.96
C ASP A 75 8.85 -4.69 -19.59
N GLY A 76 9.99 -4.80 -18.89
CA GLY A 76 10.15 -4.28 -17.53
C GLY A 76 9.90 -2.78 -17.39
N GLU A 77 10.26 -1.96 -18.37
CA GLU A 77 10.04 -0.51 -18.30
C GLU A 77 8.55 -0.14 -18.40
N LEU A 78 7.78 -0.83 -19.25
CA LEU A 78 6.33 -0.62 -19.34
C LEU A 78 5.62 -1.05 -18.06
N VAL A 79 6.10 -2.14 -17.43
CA VAL A 79 5.57 -2.57 -16.13
C VAL A 79 5.91 -1.57 -15.03
N TRP A 80 7.12 -0.99 -15.03
CA TRP A 80 7.48 0.08 -14.10
C TRP A 80 6.63 1.33 -14.28
N GLU A 81 6.32 1.71 -15.52
CA GLU A 81 5.39 2.81 -15.80
C GLU A 81 3.98 2.52 -15.25
N ASP A 82 3.46 1.30 -15.45
CA ASP A 82 2.18 0.90 -14.87
C ASP A 82 2.21 0.90 -13.33
N ILE A 83 3.30 0.44 -12.71
CA ILE A 83 3.48 0.50 -11.25
C ILE A 83 3.48 1.96 -10.78
N GLN A 84 4.21 2.84 -11.46
CA GLN A 84 4.28 4.27 -11.12
C GLN A 84 2.89 4.93 -11.21
N ASN A 85 2.12 4.59 -12.24
CA ASN A 85 0.81 5.17 -12.45
C ASN A 85 -0.24 4.59 -11.50
N THR A 86 -0.23 3.29 -11.27
CA THR A 86 -1.31 2.62 -10.53
C THR A 86 -1.04 2.50 -9.03
N VAL A 87 0.18 2.18 -8.61
CA VAL A 87 0.53 1.96 -7.18
C VAL A 87 0.98 3.26 -6.52
N PHE A 88 1.60 4.13 -7.30
CA PHE A 88 2.08 5.42 -6.82
C PHE A 88 1.14 6.56 -7.21
N GLY A 89 0.29 6.41 -8.23
CA GLY A 89 -0.67 7.48 -8.60
C GLY A 89 0.01 8.67 -9.29
N ALA A 90 1.15 8.45 -9.96
CA ALA A 90 1.86 9.54 -10.64
C ALA A 90 1.01 10.22 -11.74
N GLY A 91 0.08 9.49 -12.36
CA GLY A 91 -0.90 10.06 -13.30
C GLY A 91 -1.88 11.06 -12.66
N CYS A 92 -2.02 11.07 -11.34
CA CYS A 92 -2.92 11.96 -10.59
C CYS A 92 -2.21 13.24 -10.09
N GLY A 93 -0.95 13.48 -10.52
CA GLY A 93 -0.18 14.66 -10.11
C GLY A 93 0.34 14.60 -8.67
N VAL A 94 0.41 13.40 -8.08
CA VAL A 94 0.98 13.20 -6.74
C VAL A 94 2.49 13.43 -6.79
N HIS A 95 2.97 14.32 -5.92
CA HIS A 95 4.38 14.67 -5.84
C HIS A 95 5.19 13.61 -5.08
N ASP A 96 6.39 13.30 -5.58
CA ASP A 96 7.35 12.36 -4.97
C ASP A 96 8.58 13.12 -4.43
N PRO A 97 8.45 13.84 -3.30
CA PRO A 97 9.55 14.68 -2.80
C PRO A 97 10.78 13.87 -2.40
N ASP A 98 10.59 12.63 -1.97
CA ASP A 98 11.65 11.76 -1.48
C ASP A 98 12.16 10.77 -2.53
N HIS A 99 11.72 10.91 -3.79
CA HIS A 99 12.06 10.01 -4.89
C HIS A 99 11.80 8.52 -4.56
N LEU A 100 10.73 8.23 -3.81
CA LEU A 100 10.38 6.90 -3.31
C LEU A 100 10.25 5.89 -4.42
N PHE A 101 9.57 6.26 -5.52
CA PHE A 101 9.40 5.35 -6.65
C PHE A 101 10.76 5.03 -7.29
N HIS A 102 11.59 6.04 -7.51
CA HIS A 102 12.90 5.87 -8.11
C HIS A 102 13.84 5.04 -7.22
N ALA A 103 13.85 5.30 -5.91
CA ALA A 103 14.63 4.57 -4.93
C ALA A 103 14.21 3.09 -4.89
N MET A 104 12.90 2.82 -4.84
CA MET A 104 12.37 1.45 -4.87
C MET A 104 12.74 0.72 -6.17
N LYS A 105 12.52 1.35 -7.34
CA LYS A 105 12.89 0.78 -8.65
C LYS A 105 14.38 0.44 -8.72
N THR A 106 15.23 1.36 -8.28
CA THR A 106 16.68 1.18 -8.24
C THR A 106 17.07 0.03 -7.32
N GLY A 107 16.49 -0.01 -6.12
CA GLY A 107 16.75 -1.07 -5.15
C GLY A 107 16.34 -2.45 -5.63
N PHE A 108 15.17 -2.54 -6.28
CA PHE A 108 14.70 -3.80 -6.87
C PHE A 108 15.68 -4.30 -7.94
N ASN A 109 16.09 -3.42 -8.85
CA ASN A 109 17.03 -3.78 -9.91
C ASN A 109 18.41 -4.19 -9.38
N ALA A 110 18.88 -3.53 -8.31
CA ALA A 110 20.11 -3.91 -7.62
C ALA A 110 19.99 -5.31 -7.00
N ALA A 111 18.92 -5.57 -6.24
CA ALA A 111 18.67 -6.88 -5.63
C ALA A 111 18.59 -8.00 -6.68
N ARG A 112 17.91 -7.74 -7.81
CA ARG A 112 17.83 -8.69 -8.93
C ARG A 112 19.22 -8.99 -9.52
N THR A 113 20.04 -7.97 -9.72
CA THR A 113 21.40 -8.10 -10.28
C THR A 113 22.33 -8.89 -9.36
N GLU A 114 22.33 -8.57 -8.06
CA GLU A 114 23.14 -9.29 -7.06
C GLU A 114 22.79 -10.79 -7.03
N HIS A 115 21.50 -11.11 -7.12
CA HIS A 115 21.05 -12.49 -7.18
C HIS A 115 21.52 -13.20 -8.46
N SER A 116 21.39 -12.58 -9.64
CA SER A 116 21.87 -13.16 -10.90
C SER A 116 23.37 -13.46 -10.87
N LEU A 117 24.18 -12.58 -10.27
CA LEU A 117 25.62 -12.81 -10.10
C LEU A 117 25.90 -14.01 -9.18
N SER A 118 25.19 -14.12 -8.06
CA SER A 118 25.36 -15.24 -7.12
C SER A 118 24.96 -16.61 -7.72
N ALA A 119 23.94 -16.63 -8.58
CA ALA A 119 23.45 -17.85 -9.21
C ALA A 119 24.45 -18.42 -10.23
N SER A 120 25.17 -17.54 -10.93
CA SER A 120 26.15 -17.93 -11.96
C SER A 120 27.36 -18.71 -11.41
N SER A 121 27.62 -18.63 -10.09
CA SER A 121 28.73 -19.33 -9.44
C SER A 121 28.39 -20.73 -8.91
N ILE A 122 27.11 -21.13 -8.94
CA ILE A 122 26.64 -22.42 -8.42
C ILE A 122 25.84 -23.12 -9.53
N GLU A 123 26.49 -23.96 -10.34
CA GLU A 123 25.88 -24.79 -11.39
C GLU A 123 24.97 -25.91 -10.81
N SER A 124 23.96 -25.57 -10.01
CA SER A 124 22.94 -26.54 -9.57
C SER A 124 21.77 -26.52 -10.57
N ILE A 125 21.72 -27.54 -11.42
CA ILE A 125 20.91 -27.63 -12.65
C ILE A 125 19.38 -27.77 -12.43
N GLY A 126 18.87 -27.79 -11.18
CA GLY A 126 17.46 -28.09 -10.90
C GLY A 126 16.64 -27.05 -10.13
N ALA A 127 17.27 -26.18 -9.35
CA ALA A 127 16.56 -25.27 -8.42
C ALA A 127 16.52 -23.80 -8.87
N SER A 128 17.10 -23.46 -10.03
CA SER A 128 17.19 -22.06 -10.46
C SER A 128 15.86 -21.51 -10.97
N SER A 129 15.03 -22.29 -11.68
CA SER A 129 13.88 -21.71 -12.39
C SER A 129 12.80 -21.12 -11.48
N GLU A 130 12.41 -21.80 -10.39
CA GLU A 130 11.42 -21.26 -9.44
C GLU A 130 11.97 -20.07 -8.65
N ARG A 131 13.26 -20.08 -8.34
CA ARG A 131 13.92 -18.99 -7.60
C ARG A 131 14.05 -17.74 -8.47
N ASP A 132 14.42 -17.91 -9.73
CA ASP A 132 14.53 -16.83 -10.71
C ASP A 132 13.15 -16.21 -11.01
N GLN A 133 12.09 -17.01 -11.05
CA GLN A 133 10.72 -16.51 -11.19
C GLN A 133 10.29 -15.62 -10.02
N ARG A 134 10.69 -15.93 -8.78
CA ARG A 134 10.35 -15.08 -7.61
C ARG A 134 11.02 -13.72 -7.66
N LEU A 135 12.22 -13.63 -8.23
CA LEU A 135 12.99 -12.39 -8.33
C LEU A 135 12.50 -11.44 -9.43
N ASN A 136 11.64 -11.95 -10.33
CA ASN A 136 10.98 -11.12 -11.33
C ASN A 136 9.61 -10.61 -10.85
N LYS A 137 9.14 -11.06 -9.68
CA LYS A 137 7.85 -10.67 -9.14
C LYS A 137 7.99 -9.57 -8.09
N ILE A 138 7.15 -8.55 -8.22
CA ILE A 138 6.97 -7.52 -7.22
C ILE A 138 5.52 -7.54 -6.72
N VAL A 139 5.35 -7.50 -5.41
CA VAL A 139 4.04 -7.63 -4.77
C VAL A 139 3.81 -6.43 -3.86
N PHE A 140 2.67 -5.78 -4.07
CA PHE A 140 2.21 -4.65 -3.28
C PHE A 140 0.94 -4.98 -2.51
N CYS A 141 0.81 -4.38 -1.34
CA CYS A 141 -0.47 -4.20 -0.66
C CYS A 141 -0.88 -2.73 -0.82
N VAL A 142 -2.09 -2.48 -1.30
CA VAL A 142 -2.60 -1.11 -1.46
C VAL A 142 -3.93 -0.94 -0.75
N GLY A 143 -4.06 0.18 -0.03
CA GLY A 143 -5.33 0.64 0.53
C GLY A 143 -5.94 1.70 -0.39
N VAL A 144 -7.14 1.44 -0.89
CA VAL A 144 -7.91 2.37 -1.74
C VAL A 144 -9.11 2.87 -0.95
N LYS A 145 -9.36 4.18 -0.91
CA LYS A 145 -10.53 4.72 -0.20
C LYS A 145 -11.82 4.27 -0.88
N VAL A 146 -12.71 3.64 -0.12
CA VAL A 146 -14.09 3.40 -0.56
C VAL A 146 -14.94 4.63 -0.24
N THR A 147 -14.77 5.16 0.97
CA THR A 147 -15.34 6.43 1.38
C THR A 147 -14.27 7.51 1.28
N GLY A 148 -14.42 8.44 0.34
CA GLY A 148 -13.57 9.63 0.29
C GLY A 148 -13.79 10.54 1.49
N ASP A 149 -12.80 11.36 1.80
CA ASP A 149 -12.88 12.41 2.80
C ASP A 149 -12.53 13.79 2.18
N THR A 150 -12.32 14.80 3.03
CA THR A 150 -11.97 16.14 2.54
C THR A 150 -10.57 16.19 1.98
N HIS A 151 -9.70 15.23 2.31
CA HIS A 151 -8.32 15.23 1.85
C HIS A 151 -8.15 14.33 0.64
N VAL A 152 -8.63 13.10 0.69
CA VAL A 152 -8.44 12.07 -0.34
C VAL A 152 -9.81 11.60 -0.87
N PRO A 153 -10.09 11.72 -2.17
CA PRO A 153 -11.37 11.32 -2.74
C PRO A 153 -11.60 9.81 -2.64
N ALA A 154 -12.85 9.41 -2.82
CA ALA A 154 -13.17 7.99 -2.99
C ALA A 154 -12.45 7.46 -4.23
N THR A 155 -12.16 6.16 -4.24
CA THR A 155 -11.43 5.43 -5.29
C THR A 155 -9.95 5.76 -5.43
N GLU A 156 -9.45 6.79 -4.75
CA GLU A 156 -8.02 7.10 -4.72
C GLU A 156 -7.26 6.17 -3.76
N LEU A 157 -5.99 5.96 -4.08
CA LEU A 157 -5.06 5.26 -3.21
C LEU A 157 -4.81 6.12 -1.97
N THR A 158 -4.85 5.52 -0.78
CA THR A 158 -4.50 6.19 0.47
C THR A 158 -3.13 5.75 0.99
N PHE A 159 -2.75 4.49 0.78
CA PHE A 159 -1.42 3.99 1.08
C PHE A 159 -1.05 2.78 0.21
N GLY A 160 0.25 2.53 0.10
CA GLY A 160 0.84 1.34 -0.49
C GLY A 160 1.96 0.79 0.40
N ALA A 161 2.23 -0.51 0.30
CA ALA A 161 3.36 -1.15 0.95
C ALA A 161 3.97 -2.22 0.05
N LEU A 162 5.30 -2.30 0.04
CA LEU A 162 6.05 -3.31 -0.71
C LEU A 162 6.16 -4.59 0.13
N LEU A 163 5.52 -5.66 -0.33
CA LEU A 163 5.52 -6.95 0.37
C LEU A 163 6.69 -7.84 -0.05
N SER A 164 7.03 -7.79 -1.35
CA SER A 164 8.11 -8.57 -1.93
C SER A 164 8.66 -7.88 -3.17
N PRO A 165 9.98 -7.88 -3.38
CA PRO A 165 11.02 -8.28 -2.44
C PRO A 165 11.08 -7.34 -1.22
N SER A 166 11.72 -7.79 -0.13
CA SER A 166 11.87 -6.95 1.07
C SER A 166 12.97 -5.92 0.84
N ILE A 167 12.54 -4.70 0.49
CA ILE A 167 13.40 -3.54 0.23
C ILE A 167 12.87 -2.37 1.08
N ASP A 168 13.75 -1.52 1.59
CA ASP A 168 13.35 -0.29 2.27
C ASP A 168 12.95 0.83 1.30
N CYS A 169 12.34 1.90 1.82
CA CYS A 169 11.95 3.05 1.00
C CYS A 169 13.13 3.76 0.32
N ARG A 170 14.38 3.42 0.66
CA ARG A 170 15.61 3.94 0.05
C ARG A 170 16.22 2.97 -0.95
N GLY A 171 15.53 1.88 -1.28
CA GLY A 171 16.02 0.88 -2.23
C GLY A 171 17.07 -0.07 -1.67
N ARG A 172 17.26 -0.15 -0.35
CA ARG A 172 18.24 -1.08 0.23
C ARG A 172 17.57 -2.41 0.58
N PRO A 173 18.27 -3.54 0.45
CA PRO A 173 17.76 -4.81 0.97
C PRO A 173 17.37 -4.65 2.44
N ALA A 174 16.09 -4.89 2.72
CA ALA A 174 15.60 -4.93 4.08
C ALA A 174 15.59 -6.40 4.50
N ALA A 175 16.16 -6.70 5.68
CA ALA A 175 15.73 -7.92 6.34
C ALA A 175 14.21 -7.76 6.59
N PRO A 176 13.38 -8.80 6.36
CA PRO A 176 12.03 -8.76 6.88
C PRO A 176 12.13 -8.45 8.36
N SER A 177 11.66 -7.27 8.76
CA SER A 177 11.70 -6.86 10.15
C SER A 177 10.69 -7.73 10.88
N MET A 178 11.13 -8.89 11.36
CA MET A 178 10.50 -9.46 12.53
C MET A 178 10.79 -8.46 13.63
N VAL A 179 9.85 -7.55 13.84
CA VAL A 179 9.91 -6.60 14.95
C VAL A 179 10.24 -7.43 16.19
N ASP A 180 11.35 -7.09 16.83
CA ASP A 180 11.79 -7.75 18.05
C ASP A 180 10.58 -7.85 18.98
N ARG A 181 10.32 -9.05 19.53
CA ARG A 181 9.06 -9.41 20.21
C ARG A 181 8.68 -8.44 21.34
N ASN A 182 9.63 -7.60 21.77
CA ASN A 182 9.52 -6.62 22.83
C ASN A 182 9.59 -5.14 22.40
N ALA A 183 9.86 -4.80 21.13
CA ALA A 183 10.35 -3.47 20.76
C ALA A 183 9.31 -2.45 20.27
N GLU A 184 8.20 -2.86 19.65
CA GLU A 184 7.17 -1.89 19.21
C GLU A 184 5.80 -2.30 19.76
N ARG A 185 5.44 -1.68 20.90
CA ARG A 185 4.06 -1.63 21.36
C ARG A 185 3.44 -0.36 20.80
N PHE A 186 2.38 -0.49 20.02
CA PHE A 186 1.64 0.70 19.61
C PHE A 186 0.77 1.19 20.74
N HIS A 187 0.92 2.47 21.08
CA HIS A 187 -0.01 3.15 21.95
C HIS A 187 -1.19 3.64 21.12
N THR A 188 -2.24 2.81 21.04
CA THR A 188 -3.53 3.32 20.61
C THR A 188 -4.12 4.13 21.78
N THR A 189 -4.05 5.45 21.71
CA THR A 189 -4.86 6.27 22.61
C THR A 189 -6.27 6.32 22.04
N PRO A 190 -7.31 5.94 22.80
CA PRO A 190 -8.69 6.21 22.40
C PRO A 190 -8.80 7.71 22.11
N ASN A 191 -9.10 8.07 20.85
CA ASN A 191 -9.23 9.45 20.39
C ASN A 191 -10.55 10.09 20.85
N ASP A 192 -11.06 9.67 22.00
CA ASP A 192 -12.23 10.26 22.61
C ASP A 192 -11.77 11.54 23.30
N GLY A 193 -12.12 12.69 22.71
CA GLY A 193 -11.88 14.03 23.25
C GLY A 193 -12.60 14.33 24.58
N MET A 194 -12.85 13.29 25.39
CA MET A 194 -13.41 13.39 26.73
C MET A 194 -12.31 13.50 27.78
N SER A 195 -12.60 14.36 28.76
CA SER A 195 -11.75 14.81 29.86
C SER A 195 -10.87 13.73 30.51
N ASN A 196 -9.73 14.16 31.05
CA ASN A 196 -8.66 13.42 31.76
C ASN A 196 -9.06 12.54 32.96
N ILE A 197 -10.33 12.17 33.13
CA ILE A 197 -10.83 11.41 34.27
C ILE A 197 -11.18 10.01 33.76
N SER A 198 -10.28 9.05 34.00
CA SER A 198 -10.39 7.62 33.67
C SER A 198 -10.20 7.25 32.20
N ARG A 199 -9.02 7.53 31.62
CA ARG A 199 -8.60 6.85 30.40
C ARG A 199 -8.31 5.38 30.72
N PRO A 200 -8.93 4.40 30.02
CA PRO A 200 -8.44 3.04 30.05
C PRO A 200 -6.97 3.02 29.61
N PRO A 201 -6.14 2.10 30.12
CA PRO A 201 -4.76 1.97 29.67
C PRO A 201 -4.74 1.81 28.14
N PRO A 202 -3.76 2.42 27.45
CA PRO A 202 -3.63 2.27 26.00
C PRO A 202 -3.60 0.79 25.65
N ASP A 203 -4.41 0.40 24.66
CA ASP A 203 -4.43 -0.97 24.19
C ASP A 203 -3.12 -1.20 23.43
N ASN A 204 -2.18 -1.87 24.10
CA ASN A 204 -0.84 -2.11 23.62
C ASN A 204 -0.88 -3.28 22.64
N LYS A 205 -1.27 -3.02 21.40
CA LYS A 205 -1.28 -4.04 20.34
C LYS A 205 0.15 -4.30 19.89
N ARG A 206 0.52 -5.59 19.82
CA ARG A 206 1.84 -6.03 19.38
C ARG A 206 1.91 -6.19 17.87
N VAL A 207 3.03 -5.76 17.28
CA VAL A 207 3.35 -5.99 15.87
C VAL A 207 3.89 -7.40 15.67
N VAL A 208 3.29 -8.13 14.74
CA VAL A 208 3.76 -9.44 14.28
C VAL A 208 4.74 -9.28 13.13
N GLN A 209 4.40 -8.40 12.19
CA GLN A 209 5.18 -8.17 10.98
C GLN A 209 4.94 -6.75 10.47
N SER A 210 5.95 -6.17 9.84
CA SER A 210 5.84 -4.87 9.21
C SER A 210 6.49 -4.83 7.82
N TRP A 211 6.02 -3.89 7.01
CA TRP A 211 6.48 -3.65 5.65
C TRP A 211 6.65 -2.16 5.41
N ASN A 212 7.70 -1.81 4.68
CA ASN A 212 7.92 -0.44 4.26
C ASN A 212 6.83 -0.03 3.27
N GLY A 213 6.28 1.16 3.48
CA GLY A 213 5.22 1.68 2.66
C GLY A 213 5.28 3.19 2.51
N TRP A 214 4.23 3.71 1.89
CA TRP A 214 4.01 5.12 1.69
C TRP A 214 2.52 5.40 1.78
N GLY A 215 2.18 6.58 2.25
CA GLY A 215 0.82 7.09 2.29
C GLY A 215 0.72 8.35 1.47
N ILE A 216 -0.47 8.59 0.90
CA ILE A 216 -0.79 9.87 0.27
C ILE A 216 -1.29 10.82 1.37
N LEU A 217 -0.65 11.98 1.45
CA LEU A 217 -1.10 13.12 2.24
C LEU A 217 -1.47 14.24 1.28
N SER A 218 -2.51 14.99 1.60
CA SER A 218 -3.00 16.10 0.79
C SER A 218 -3.63 17.16 1.66
N MET A 219 -3.67 18.39 1.15
CA MET A 219 -4.52 19.43 1.70
C MET A 219 -5.99 19.17 1.33
N MET A 220 -6.89 19.99 1.86
CA MET A 220 -8.32 19.91 1.57
C MET A 220 -8.58 19.94 0.05
N ASP A 221 -9.61 19.21 -0.38
CA ASP A 221 -10.02 18.98 -1.77
C ASP A 221 -8.92 18.32 -2.63
N PHE A 222 -8.10 17.46 -2.00
CA PHE A 222 -6.97 16.75 -2.63
C PHE A 222 -5.97 17.69 -3.32
N THR A 223 -5.79 18.87 -2.74
CA THR A 223 -4.82 19.84 -3.26
C THR A 223 -3.41 19.51 -2.78
N ASN A 224 -2.44 19.64 -3.69
CA ASN A 224 -1.02 19.32 -3.47
C ASN A 224 -0.80 17.93 -2.83
N PRO A 225 -1.31 16.83 -3.44
CA PRO A 225 -1.09 15.50 -2.92
C PRO A 225 0.40 15.15 -3.03
N TYR A 226 0.95 14.52 -2.00
CA TYR A 226 2.33 14.06 -1.98
C TYR A 226 2.47 12.74 -1.22
N TRP A 227 3.52 11.99 -1.52
CA TRP A 227 3.84 10.78 -0.77
C TRP A 227 4.62 11.11 0.50
N SER A 228 4.26 10.42 1.58
CA SER A 228 5.00 10.36 2.83
C SER A 228 5.35 8.91 3.11
N THR A 229 6.57 8.65 3.57
CA THR A 229 6.96 7.30 3.98
C THR A 229 6.08 6.80 5.12
N GLY A 230 5.95 5.49 5.23
CA GLY A 230 5.18 4.89 6.29
C GLY A 230 5.49 3.41 6.45
N THR A 231 4.72 2.78 7.32
CA THR A 231 4.86 1.36 7.63
C THR A 231 3.49 0.73 7.71
N LEU A 232 3.27 -0.30 6.91
CA LEU A 232 2.15 -1.22 7.09
C LEU A 232 2.57 -2.24 8.15
N ALA A 233 1.73 -2.46 9.15
CA ALA A 233 1.97 -3.40 10.23
C ALA A 233 0.79 -4.37 10.36
N LEU A 234 1.11 -5.65 10.57
CA LEU A 234 0.16 -6.67 10.99
C LEU A 234 0.23 -6.79 12.51
N LEU A 235 -0.92 -6.65 13.17
CA LEU A 235 -1.04 -6.76 14.61
C LEU A 235 -1.34 -8.21 15.03
N GLU A 236 -1.02 -8.57 16.28
CA GLU A 236 -1.27 -9.93 16.81
C GLU A 236 -2.76 -10.30 16.85
N THR A 237 -3.63 -9.30 16.85
CA THR A 237 -5.08 -9.42 16.76
C THR A 237 -5.58 -9.77 15.35
N GLY A 238 -4.70 -9.76 14.34
CA GLY A 238 -5.06 -9.94 12.93
C GLY A 238 -5.51 -8.66 12.22
N GLU A 239 -5.58 -7.54 12.93
CA GLU A 239 -5.81 -6.21 12.33
C GLU A 239 -4.56 -5.75 11.57
N ILE A 240 -4.76 -4.84 10.61
CA ILE A 240 -3.66 -4.09 10.01
C ILE A 240 -3.60 -2.68 10.58
N ALA A 241 -2.42 -2.10 10.63
CA ALA A 241 -2.23 -0.69 10.92
C ALA A 241 -1.35 -0.04 9.86
N PHE A 242 -1.63 1.21 9.52
CA PHE A 242 -0.69 2.03 8.75
C PHE A 242 -0.17 3.18 9.60
N ILE A 243 1.15 3.35 9.62
CA ILE A 243 1.85 4.38 10.39
C ILE A 243 2.53 5.32 9.42
N TRP A 244 2.05 6.56 9.33
CA TRP A 244 2.71 7.59 8.55
C TRP A 244 3.94 8.10 9.30
N GLN A 245 5.09 8.11 8.63
CA GLN A 245 6.27 8.81 9.09
C GLN A 245 6.15 10.26 8.60
N THR A 246 5.38 11.06 9.34
CA THR A 246 5.29 12.48 9.04
C THR A 246 6.56 13.19 9.51
N PRO A 247 7.19 14.02 8.67
CA PRO A 247 8.21 14.94 9.16
C PRO A 247 7.54 15.84 10.20
N GLY A 248 8.13 15.92 11.41
CA GLY A 248 7.59 16.70 12.53
C GLY A 248 7.46 18.22 12.28
N ASP A 249 7.85 18.68 11.10
CA ASP A 249 7.92 20.11 10.78
C ASP A 249 6.61 20.67 10.22
N PHE A 250 5.74 19.84 9.61
CA PHE A 250 4.54 20.34 8.91
C PHE A 250 3.24 20.29 9.72
N PHE A 251 3.10 19.35 10.66
CA PHE A 251 1.84 19.12 11.39
C PHE A 251 1.97 19.15 12.91
N GLY A 252 3.10 19.67 13.44
CA GLY A 252 3.44 19.62 14.86
C GLY A 252 4.25 18.38 15.21
N PRO A 253 4.42 18.05 16.52
CA PRO A 253 5.24 16.92 16.93
C PRO A 253 4.82 15.65 16.17
N PRO A 254 5.78 14.82 15.75
CA PRO A 254 5.52 13.66 14.89
C PRO A 254 4.35 12.86 15.46
N SER A 255 3.25 12.88 14.73
CA SER A 255 2.05 12.15 15.07
C SER A 255 2.22 10.75 14.52
N GLU A 256 2.95 9.90 15.25
CA GLU A 256 3.10 8.48 14.95
C GLU A 256 1.84 7.68 15.32
N SER A 257 0.67 8.32 15.36
CA SER A 257 -0.57 7.64 15.72
C SER A 257 -0.94 6.66 14.60
N PRO A 258 -0.82 5.34 14.83
CA PRO A 258 -1.18 4.37 13.81
C PRO A 258 -2.68 4.45 13.57
N ILE A 259 -3.08 4.30 12.31
CA ILE A 259 -4.49 4.06 11.97
C ILE A 259 -4.67 2.57 11.87
N VAL A 260 -5.46 2.01 12.79
CA VAL A 260 -5.77 0.59 12.84
C VAL A 260 -7.03 0.34 12.02
N PHE A 261 -6.94 -0.56 11.05
CA PHE A 261 -8.04 -0.95 10.19
C PHE A 261 -8.52 -2.36 10.56
N ASN A 262 -9.81 -2.44 10.88
CA ASN A 262 -10.52 -3.67 11.20
C ASN A 262 -11.21 -4.20 9.94
N ARG A 263 -11.12 -5.50 9.69
CA ARG A 263 -11.83 -6.12 8.55
C ARG A 263 -13.34 -6.00 8.75
N ILE A 264 -14.06 -5.64 7.68
CA ILE A 264 -15.52 -5.73 7.60
C ILE A 264 -15.84 -7.12 7.04
N GLU A 265 -16.63 -7.91 7.75
CA GLU A 265 -16.98 -9.26 7.31
C GLU A 265 -17.94 -9.22 6.11
N GLU A 266 -17.83 -10.18 5.19
CA GLU A 266 -18.66 -10.22 3.96
C GLU A 266 -20.17 -10.27 4.26
N GLN A 267 -20.59 -10.83 5.40
CA GLN A 267 -22.00 -10.84 5.80
C GLN A 267 -22.56 -9.46 6.14
N ASP A 268 -21.66 -8.53 6.48
CA ASP A 268 -21.98 -7.15 6.79
C ASP A 268 -21.73 -6.22 5.58
N GLU A 269 -21.36 -6.76 4.42
CA GLU A 269 -21.21 -5.95 3.22
C GLU A 269 -22.58 -5.40 2.79
N PRO A 270 -22.73 -4.07 2.72
CA PRO A 270 -23.97 -3.47 2.26
C PRO A 270 -24.27 -3.97 0.85
N GLY A 271 -25.46 -4.51 0.59
CA GLY A 271 -25.82 -5.06 -0.72
C GLY A 271 -25.77 -4.09 -1.92
N TRP A 272 -25.38 -2.82 -1.71
CA TRP A 272 -25.10 -1.83 -2.76
C TRP A 272 -23.61 -1.73 -3.14
N LEU A 273 -22.73 -2.50 -2.50
CA LEU A 273 -21.28 -2.54 -2.77
C LEU A 273 -20.84 -3.66 -3.73
N VAL A 274 -21.76 -4.53 -4.15
CA VAL A 274 -21.53 -5.64 -5.11
C VAL A 274 -21.98 -5.27 -6.51
#